data_AF-A0A960GYK2-F1
#
_entry.id   AF-A0A960GYK2-F1
#
_cell.length_a   1.000
_cell.length_b   1.000
_cell.length_c   1.000
_cell.angle_alpha   90.00
_cell.angle_beta   90.00
_cell.angle_gamma   90.00
#
_symmetry.space_group_name_H-M   'P 1'
#
loop_
_entity.id
_entity.type
_entity.pdbx_description
1 polymer ?
#
loop_
_entity_poly.entity_id
_entity_poly.type
_entity_poly.pdbx_seq_one_letter_code
_entity_poly.pdbx_strand_id
1 'polypeptide(L)'
;RKKIADILDQVYSEADDTDATVDIGGSGRNSSRGRRAQGEPGRAVSAGIIEGRDTANMPRAELADLIKDLTAQMMAAARDLQFELAARIRDEIADLKKELRGMDAAGLK
;
A
#
# COMPACT_ATOMS: atom_id res chain seq x y z
N ARG A 1 -18.58 2.94 -21.32
CA ARG A 1 -18.78 2.08 -20.12
C ARG A 1 -17.60 1.11 -19.86
N LYS A 2 -16.88 0.62 -20.89
CA LYS A 2 -15.72 -0.29 -20.71
C LYS A 2 -14.62 0.25 -19.77
N LYS A 3 -14.33 1.55 -19.81
CA LYS A 3 -13.26 2.16 -19.00
C LYS A 3 -13.43 2.04 -17.48
N ILE A 4 -14.67 1.99 -16.97
CA ILE A 4 -14.91 1.92 -15.51
C ILE A 4 -14.72 0.49 -15.00
N ALA A 5 -15.18 -0.51 -15.77
CA ALA A 5 -14.98 -1.92 -15.41
C ALA A 5 -13.48 -2.27 -15.39
N ASP A 6 -12.74 -1.80 -16.40
CA ASP A 6 -11.28 -2.01 -16.51
C ASP A 6 -10.50 -1.46 -15.30
N ILE A 7 -10.89 -0.30 -14.77
CA ILE A 7 -10.23 0.28 -13.58
C ILE A 7 -10.53 -0.55 -12.32
N LEU A 8 -11.76 -1.04 -12.15
CA LEU A 8 -12.09 -1.89 -11.01
C LEU A 8 -11.30 -3.19 -11.04
N ASP A 9 -11.24 -3.85 -12.20
CA ASP A 9 -10.47 -5.09 -12.38
C ASP A 9 -8.98 -4.87 -12.07
N GLN A 10 -8.43 -3.71 -12.50
CA GLN A 10 -7.05 -3.30 -12.19
C GLN A 10 -6.84 -3.06 -10.69
N VAL A 11 -7.79 -2.41 -10.01
CA VAL A 11 -7.70 -2.16 -8.55
C VAL A 11 -7.71 -3.48 -7.75
N TYR A 12 -8.57 -4.43 -8.12
CA TYR A 12 -8.59 -5.74 -7.47
C TYR A 12 -7.32 -6.53 -7.73
N SER A 13 -6.85 -6.57 -8.99
CA SER A 13 -5.60 -7.24 -9.34
C SER A 13 -4.39 -6.65 -8.59
N GLU A 14 -4.35 -5.32 -8.45
CA GLU A 14 -3.28 -4.65 -7.71
C GLU A 14 -3.31 -4.97 -6.21
N ALA A 15 -4.51 -5.10 -5.63
CA ALA A 15 -4.68 -5.49 -4.24
C ALA A 15 -4.19 -6.93 -3.99
N ASP A 16 -4.55 -7.87 -4.87
CA ASP A 16 -4.07 -9.25 -4.82
C ASP A 16 -2.55 -9.33 -4.99
N ASP A 17 -1.98 -8.53 -5.91
CA ASP A 17 -0.54 -8.40 -6.09
C ASP A 17 0.15 -7.81 -4.85
N THR A 18 -0.51 -6.93 -4.09
CA THR A 18 0.04 -6.41 -2.83
C THR A 18 0.19 -7.52 -1.81
N ASP A 19 -0.83 -8.37 -1.67
CA ASP A 19 -0.79 -9.50 -0.75
C ASP A 19 0.30 -10.53 -1.14
N ALA A 20 0.54 -10.69 -2.44
CA ALA A 20 1.60 -11.57 -2.96
C ALA A 20 3.02 -10.98 -2.81
N THR A 21 3.18 -9.67 -3.01
CA THR A 21 4.49 -9.00 -2.96
C THR A 21 4.94 -8.68 -1.55
N VAL A 22 4.00 -8.29 -0.69
CA VAL A 22 4.25 -7.97 0.71
C VAL A 22 3.98 -9.23 1.53
N ASP A 23 4.91 -10.18 1.41
CA ASP A 23 4.87 -11.50 2.04
C ASP A 23 4.16 -11.46 3.40
N ILE A 24 2.95 -12.02 3.47
CA ILE A 24 2.20 -12.28 4.71
C ILE A 24 2.87 -13.48 5.43
N GLY A 25 4.20 -13.55 5.42
CA GLY A 25 4.98 -14.74 5.75
C GLY A 25 6.05 -14.53 6.81
N GLY A 26 6.12 -13.35 7.45
CA GLY A 26 7.22 -13.03 8.37
C GLY A 26 6.90 -12.13 9.55
N SER A 27 5.64 -11.70 9.72
CA SER A 27 5.24 -10.80 10.80
C SER A 27 4.60 -11.50 12.00
N GLY A 28 5.10 -12.69 12.35
CA GLY A 28 4.86 -13.27 13.68
C GLY A 28 5.46 -12.41 14.83
N ARG A 29 6.29 -11.41 14.49
CA ARG A 29 6.94 -10.50 15.45
C ARG A 29 6.27 -9.14 15.61
N ASN A 30 5.33 -8.75 14.75
CA ASN A 30 4.53 -7.53 14.97
C ASN A 30 3.23 -7.79 15.73
N SER A 31 2.76 -9.05 15.80
CA SER A 31 1.60 -9.41 16.64
C SER A 31 1.92 -9.29 18.15
N SER A 32 3.20 -9.34 18.53
CA SER A 32 3.65 -9.16 19.92
C SER A 32 3.90 -7.70 20.33
N ARG A 33 3.77 -6.72 19.44
CA ARG A 33 3.77 -5.29 19.81
C ARG A 33 2.36 -4.73 19.79
N GLY A 34 1.51 -5.31 20.64
CA GLY A 34 0.24 -4.73 21.01
C GLY A 34 -0.77 -4.70 19.87
N ARG A 35 -1.89 -5.37 20.10
CA ARG A 35 -3.17 -4.90 19.58
C ARG A 35 -3.23 -3.38 19.77
N ARG A 36 -3.05 -2.60 18.70
CA ARG A 36 -3.09 -1.15 18.76
C ARG A 36 -4.42 -0.75 19.37
N ALA A 37 -4.37 0.03 20.45
CA ALA A 37 -5.56 0.52 21.10
C ALA A 37 -6.34 1.39 20.10
N GLN A 38 -7.65 1.20 20.05
CA GLN A 38 -8.59 2.05 19.36
C GLN A 38 -8.44 3.48 19.91
N GLY A 39 -7.60 4.33 19.29
CA GLY A 39 -7.36 5.70 19.76
C GLY A 39 -5.96 6.29 19.62
N GLU A 40 -4.95 5.56 19.11
CA GLU A 40 -3.72 6.25 18.66
C GLU A 40 -4.08 7.20 17.50
N PRO A 41 -3.59 8.45 17.47
CA PRO A 41 -3.85 9.36 16.36
C PRO A 41 -3.31 8.68 15.12
N GLY A 42 -4.24 8.16 14.31
CA GLY A 42 -3.92 7.50 13.06
C GLY A 42 -2.96 8.41 12.33
N ARG A 43 -1.81 7.86 11.92
CA ARG A 43 -0.86 8.56 11.06
C ARG A 43 -1.71 9.22 9.99
N ALA A 44 -1.73 10.56 9.98
CA ALA A 44 -2.69 11.32 9.21
C ALA A 44 -2.71 10.72 7.81
N VAL A 45 -3.84 10.11 7.45
CA VAL A 45 -4.07 9.52 6.13
C VAL A 45 -4.17 10.71 5.19
N SER A 46 -3.00 11.22 4.81
CA SER A 46 -2.85 12.26 3.80
C SER A 46 -3.54 11.74 2.57
N ALA A 47 -4.56 12.47 2.13
CA ALA A 47 -5.47 12.11 1.06
C ALA A 47 -4.71 11.61 -0.19
N GLY A 48 -4.47 10.29 -0.26
CA GLY A 48 -3.99 9.56 -1.44
C GLY A 48 -2.81 10.16 -2.22
N ILE A 49 -1.88 10.85 -1.56
CA ILE A 49 -0.67 11.38 -2.22
C ILE A 49 0.53 11.18 -1.28
N ILE A 50 1.55 10.45 -1.73
CA ILE A 50 2.87 10.31 -1.08
C ILE A 50 3.71 11.61 -1.20
N GLU A 51 3.12 12.76 -1.50
CA GLU A 51 3.85 14.01 -1.71
C GLU A 51 4.59 14.41 -0.41
N GLY A 52 5.92 14.39 -0.48
CA GLY A 52 6.80 14.82 0.62
C GLY A 52 7.20 13.73 1.62
N ARG A 53 6.87 12.46 1.39
CA ARG A 53 7.35 11.35 2.24
C ARG A 53 8.64 10.77 1.63
N ASP A 54 9.70 10.69 2.42
CA ASP A 54 10.95 10.06 2.00
C ASP A 54 10.82 8.53 2.03
N THR A 55 10.47 7.93 0.89
CA THR A 55 10.34 6.48 0.73
C THR A 55 11.70 5.82 0.53
N ALA A 56 12.63 6.53 -0.14
CA ALA A 56 13.98 6.08 -0.49
C ALA A 56 14.82 5.64 0.71
N ASN A 57 14.66 6.30 1.85
CA ASN A 57 15.40 5.98 3.08
C ASN A 57 14.57 5.19 4.10
N MET A 58 13.37 4.77 3.75
CA MET A 58 12.48 4.05 4.66
C MET A 58 12.96 2.61 4.88
N PRO A 59 12.88 2.06 6.11
CA PRO A 59 13.14 0.64 6.33
C PRO A 59 12.19 -0.23 5.50
N ARG A 60 12.68 -1.36 4.98
CA ARG A 60 11.88 -2.33 4.18
C ARG A 60 10.53 -2.63 4.82
N ALA A 61 10.51 -2.88 6.13
CA ALA A 61 9.29 -3.21 6.86
C ALA A 61 8.29 -2.05 6.90
N GLU A 62 8.75 -0.82 7.08
CA GLU A 62 7.89 0.37 7.06
C GLU A 62 7.36 0.66 5.65
N LEU A 63 8.17 0.42 4.62
CA LEU A 63 7.76 0.54 3.21
C LEU A 63 6.67 -0.48 2.87
N ALA A 64 6.85 -1.72 3.33
CA ALA A 64 5.84 -2.79 3.21
C ALA A 64 4.52 -2.44 3.91
N ASP A 65 4.57 -1.88 5.11
CA ASP A 65 3.38 -1.42 5.84
C ASP A 65 2.69 -0.24 5.12
N LEU A 66 3.47 0.70 4.58
CA LEU A 66 2.93 1.82 3.79
C LEU A 66 2.18 1.33 2.54
N ILE A 67 2.73 0.36 1.82
CA ILE A 67 2.07 -0.24 0.63
C ILE A 67 0.72 -0.84 1.02
N LYS A 68 0.63 -1.52 2.18
CA LYS A 68 -0.64 -2.07 2.69
C LYS A 68 -1.65 -0.97 3.03
N ASP A 69 -1.22 0.07 3.72
CA ASP A 69 -2.09 1.20 4.09
C ASP A 69 -2.63 1.92 2.84
N LEU A 70 -1.80 2.11 1.81
CA LEU A 70 -2.22 2.71 0.54
C LEU A 70 -3.15 1.79 -0.25
N THR A 71 -2.90 0.47 -0.23
CA THR A 71 -3.79 -0.51 -0.88
C THR A 71 -5.18 -0.48 -0.24
N ALA A 72 -5.27 -0.37 1.09
CA ALA A 72 -6.55 -0.20 1.78
C ALA A 72 -7.27 1.10 1.37
N GLN A 73 -6.53 2.22 1.22
CA GLN A 73 -7.07 3.50 0.76
C GLN A 73 -7.55 3.43 -0.70
N MET A 74 -6.81 2.77 -1.59
CA MET A 74 -7.20 2.54 -2.99
C MET A 74 -8.52 1.76 -3.05
N MET A 75 -8.66 0.70 -2.27
CA MET A 75 -9.87 -0.11 -2.20
C MET A 75 -11.06 0.68 -1.64
N ALA A 76 -10.83 1.53 -0.64
CA ALA A 76 -11.87 2.43 -0.11
C ALA A 76 -12.32 3.44 -1.19
N ALA A 77 -11.38 4.09 -1.88
CA ALA A 77 -11.68 5.02 -2.97
C ALA A 77 -12.46 4.33 -4.10
N ALA A 78 -12.10 3.11 -4.47
CA ALA A 78 -12.82 2.35 -5.49
C ALA A 78 -14.26 1.99 -5.06
N ARG A 79 -14.47 1.63 -3.77
CA ARG A 79 -15.81 1.40 -3.20
C ARG A 79 -16.67 2.67 -3.22
N ASP A 80 -16.05 3.82 -2.96
CA ASP A 80 -16.70 5.13 -2.98
C ASP A 80 -16.84 5.72 -4.40
N LEU A 81 -16.53 4.93 -5.45
CA LEU A 81 -16.58 5.32 -6.87
C LEU A 81 -15.62 6.47 -7.24
N GLN A 82 -14.61 6.73 -6.41
CA GLN A 82 -13.55 7.72 -6.60
C GLN A 82 -12.44 7.15 -7.49
N PHE A 83 -12.76 6.84 -8.76
CA PHE A 83 -11.84 6.09 -9.64
C PHE A 83 -10.56 6.83 -10.01
N GLU A 84 -10.58 8.16 -10.14
CA GLU A 84 -9.36 8.93 -10.41
C GLU A 84 -8.39 8.88 -9.23
N LEU A 85 -8.91 8.95 -8.00
CA LEU A 85 -8.12 8.82 -6.78
C LEU A 85 -7.56 7.40 -6.67
N ALA A 86 -8.40 6.38 -6.88
CA ALA A 86 -7.96 4.98 -6.87
C ALA A 86 -6.87 4.72 -7.91
N ALA A 87 -6.99 5.28 -9.12
CA ALA A 87 -5.99 5.15 -10.17
C ALA A 87 -4.66 5.81 -9.79
N ARG A 88 -4.68 7.00 -9.18
CA ARG A 88 -3.47 7.65 -8.68
C ARG A 88 -2.77 6.81 -7.60
N ILE A 89 -3.54 6.33 -6.62
CA ILE A 89 -3.00 5.51 -5.54
C ILE A 89 -2.43 4.19 -6.08
N ARG A 90 -3.06 3.58 -7.10
CA ARG A 90 -2.53 2.39 -7.78
C ARG A 90 -1.15 2.65 -8.39
N ASP A 91 -0.99 3.76 -9.11
CA ASP A 91 0.29 4.10 -9.75
C ASP A 91 1.39 4.33 -8.69
N GLU A 92 1.04 4.98 -7.59
CA GLU A 92 1.92 5.15 -6.42
C GLU A 92 2.33 3.80 -5.78
N ILE A 93 1.37 2.88 -5.58
CA ILE A 93 1.65 1.53 -5.06
C ILE A 93 2.60 0.78 -5.99
N ALA A 94 2.39 0.86 -7.32
CA ALA A 94 3.22 0.17 -8.30
C ALA A 94 4.69 0.64 -8.23
N ASP A 95 4.93 1.93 -7.98
CA ASP A 95 6.28 2.46 -7.85
C ASP A 95 6.93 2.03 -6.52
N LEU A 96 6.20 2.08 -5.39
CA LEU A 96 6.71 1.58 -4.11
C LEU A 96 7.02 0.08 -4.14
N LYS A 97 6.24 -0.72 -4.88
CA LYS A 97 6.52 -2.15 -5.07
C LYS A 97 7.82 -2.38 -5.84
N LYS A 98 8.13 -1.55 -6.85
CA LYS A 98 9.43 -1.63 -7.56
C LYS A 98 10.57 -1.31 -6.62
N GLU A 99 10.41 -0.30 -5.78
CA GLU A 99 11.40 0.08 -4.76
C GLU A 99 11.63 -1.05 -3.76
N LEU A 100 10.57 -1.64 -3.21
CA LEU A 100 10.63 -2.78 -2.29
C LEU A 100 11.36 -3.99 -2.92
N ARG A 101 11.06 -4.31 -4.18
CA ARG A 101 11.76 -5.37 -4.93
C ARG A 101 13.23 -5.04 -5.14
N GLY A 102 13.57 -3.76 -5.36
CA GLY A 102 14.95 -3.29 -5.43
C GLY A 102 15.71 -3.51 -4.11
N MET A 103 15.06 -3.22 -2.98
CA MET A 103 15.63 -3.48 -1.64
C MET A 103 15.85 -4.98 -1.40
N ASP A 104 14.87 -5.83 -1.74
CA ASP A 104 15.00 -7.28 -1.61
C ASP A 104 16.14 -7.84 -2.49
N ALA A 105 16.29 -7.33 -3.72
CA ALA A 105 17.38 -7.70 -4.62
C ALA A 105 18.76 -7.25 -4.10
N ALA A 106 18.82 -6.11 -3.41
CA ALA A 106 20.02 -5.62 -2.72
C ALA A 106 20.31 -6.36 -1.41
N GLY A 107 19.45 -7.29 -0.98
CA GLY A 107 19.59 -8.04 0.27
C GLY A 107 19.20 -7.25 1.53
N LEU A 108 18.54 -6.10 1.36
CA LEU A 108 18.03 -5.27 2.45
C LEU A 108 16.68 -5.85 2.92
N LYS A 109 16.71 -6.66 3.99
CA LYS A 109 15.52 -7.31 4.57
C LYS A 109 15.03 -6.65 5.85
#